data_AF-A0A1F5AHU1-F1
#
_entry.id   AF-A0A1F5AHU1-F1
#
_cell.length_a   1.000
_cell.length_b   1.000
_cell.length_c   1.000
_cell.angle_alpha   90.00
_cell.angle_beta   90.00
_cell.angle_gamma   90.00
#
_symmetry.space_group_name_H-M   'P 1'
#
loop_
_entity.id
_entity.type
_entity.pdbx_description
1 polymer ?
#
loop_
_entity_poly.entity_id
_entity_poly.type
_entity_poly.pdbx_seq_one_letter_code
_entity_poly.pdbx_strand_id
1 'polypeptide(L)'
;MLRKPLLLVLLLSVVLASSVAAGETKILINHIGYDPAAAKRAVIQGSSEDAWSTFKVIELATGKAALTGSAVSVGPVRKWKDWHFWTIDFSPLTQEGSYLIECSSPRETIRSYPFIVQKNVLERSALSDIIYYFKGQRSSGALDKADRTMKFEGKEGVTIDVHGGWYDATGDYGKHFSHLSYATYFNPQQIPLTAWSLLVSHRELTRRGDPYFKQYLRRLLDEGLYGADFLVRMKNPAGSFYITVSGRGPEKKPEDRLITPKATRHIILTPETKDKLRDYGKTPVTDQASFEAGYREGGGLAIAALALASSLGVGGDFATADYLKAAEDAFAFLKKNNLLYTNDGKENILDDTCALLAASELFRATKTAGYREAADKRAQSLMARLMTSGNSRDYWRADAGDRPFFHPADAGLPVVSLMNYYEIADAAMKDRVRDTVRRSMGFELTMTREVVNPFGYSRQL
;
A
#
# COMPACT_ATOMS: atom_id res chain seq x y z
N MET A 1 35.41 71.03 -41.49
CA MET A 1 36.38 70.79 -40.42
C MET A 1 35.66 70.28 -39.18
N LEU A 2 35.56 68.97 -38.99
CA LEU A 2 35.27 68.35 -37.69
C LEU A 2 35.74 66.89 -37.74
N ARG A 3 36.27 66.42 -36.62
CA ARG A 3 37.19 65.28 -36.45
C ARG A 3 36.45 63.96 -36.17
N LYS A 4 36.94 62.87 -36.79
CA LYS A 4 37.20 61.49 -36.26
C LYS A 4 36.02 60.71 -35.59
N PRO A 5 36.16 59.41 -35.21
CA PRO A 5 37.14 58.34 -35.53
C PRO A 5 36.46 57.03 -36.05
N LEU A 6 37.15 56.22 -36.86
CA LEU A 6 37.83 54.96 -36.49
C LEU A 6 36.95 53.91 -35.77
N LEU A 7 36.61 52.88 -36.54
CA LEU A 7 35.97 51.62 -36.15
C LEU A 7 36.83 50.87 -35.12
N LEU A 8 36.31 50.63 -33.92
CA LEU A 8 36.88 49.69 -32.95
C LEU A 8 35.88 48.54 -32.78
N VAL A 9 36.18 47.41 -33.41
CA VAL A 9 35.43 46.16 -33.23
C VAL A 9 35.84 45.59 -31.87
N LEU A 10 34.98 45.75 -30.87
CA LEU A 10 35.12 45.08 -29.58
C LEU A 10 34.35 43.75 -29.65
N LEU A 11 35.06 42.65 -29.89
CA LEU A 11 34.53 41.30 -29.68
C LEU A 11 34.31 41.12 -28.17
N LEU A 12 33.07 41.21 -27.73
CA LEU A 12 32.66 40.74 -26.41
C LEU A 12 32.55 39.21 -26.48
N SER A 13 33.64 38.53 -26.13
CA SER A 13 33.61 37.10 -25.81
C SER A 13 32.83 36.90 -24.52
N VAL A 14 31.52 36.67 -24.65
CA VAL A 14 30.71 36.10 -23.58
C VAL A 14 31.19 34.66 -23.38
N VAL A 15 32.07 34.46 -22.40
CA VAL A 15 32.29 33.14 -21.83
C VAL A 15 31.01 32.80 -21.09
N LEU A 16 30.10 32.11 -21.79
CA LEU A 16 29.09 31.27 -21.15
C LEU A 16 29.85 30.17 -20.43
N ALA A 17 30.25 30.44 -19.19
CA ALA A 17 30.50 29.39 -18.24
C ALA A 17 29.19 28.63 -18.12
N SER A 18 29.13 27.46 -18.75
CA SER A 18 28.12 26.46 -18.49
C SER A 18 28.25 26.07 -17.02
N SER A 19 27.63 26.82 -16.11
CA SER A 19 27.21 26.27 -14.84
C SER A 19 26.18 25.21 -15.21
N VAL A 20 26.64 23.98 -15.38
CA VAL A 20 25.81 22.81 -15.11
C VAL A 20 25.21 23.13 -13.75
N ALA A 21 23.91 23.39 -13.70
CA ALA A 21 23.20 23.59 -12.46
C ALA A 21 23.25 22.26 -11.72
N ALA A 22 24.36 22.02 -11.01
CA ALA A 22 24.45 21.01 -9.98
C ALA A 22 23.25 21.32 -9.06
N GLY A 23 22.31 20.37 -8.99
CA GLY A 23 21.15 20.54 -8.13
C GLY A 23 21.64 20.88 -6.72
N GLU A 24 21.04 21.90 -6.12
CA GLU A 24 21.38 22.39 -4.78
C GLU A 24 21.56 21.22 -3.80
N THR A 25 22.73 21.13 -3.16
CA THR A 25 23.06 20.06 -2.22
C THR A 25 22.14 20.11 -1.01
N LYS A 26 21.57 18.95 -0.63
CA LYS A 26 20.52 18.88 0.40
C LYS A 26 20.74 17.74 1.37
N ILE A 27 20.38 17.98 2.63
CA ILE A 27 20.20 16.92 3.64
C ILE A 27 18.73 16.51 3.66
N LEU A 28 18.45 15.32 3.16
CA LEU A 28 17.13 14.70 3.11
C LEU A 28 16.86 13.92 4.39
N ILE A 29 15.71 14.17 4.99
CA ILE A 29 15.26 13.62 6.27
C ILE A 29 13.79 13.20 6.19
N ASN A 30 13.30 12.48 7.20
CA ASN A 30 11.86 12.37 7.42
C ASN A 30 11.33 13.73 7.86
N HIS A 31 10.43 14.33 7.07
CA HIS A 31 9.88 15.65 7.32
C HIS A 31 8.94 15.72 8.55
N ILE A 32 8.45 14.57 9.01
CA ILE A 32 7.65 14.49 10.25
C ILE A 32 8.61 14.32 11.43
N GLY A 33 9.38 13.24 11.46
CA GLY A 33 10.34 12.98 12.55
C GLY A 33 10.63 11.50 12.78
N TYR A 34 11.26 11.22 13.92
CA TYR A 34 11.78 9.89 14.27
C TYR A 34 11.37 9.49 15.69
N ASP A 35 11.16 8.20 15.93
CA ASP A 35 10.94 7.68 17.28
C ASP A 35 12.29 7.58 18.05
N PRO A 36 12.34 7.90 19.36
CA PRO A 36 13.52 7.78 20.21
C PRO A 36 14.30 6.49 20.05
N ALA A 37 13.62 5.34 20.00
CA ALA A 37 14.27 4.03 19.95
C ALA A 37 14.47 3.50 18.52
N ALA A 38 13.97 4.19 17.50
CA ALA A 38 14.07 3.76 16.11
C ALA A 38 15.46 4.04 15.51
N ALA A 39 15.79 3.30 14.44
CA ALA A 39 16.87 3.66 13.55
C ALA A 39 16.58 5.02 12.89
N LYS A 40 17.59 5.90 12.83
CA LYS A 40 17.45 7.26 12.30
C LYS A 40 18.52 7.52 11.26
N ARG A 41 18.07 7.83 10.05
CA ARG A 41 18.94 8.07 8.90
C ARG A 41 18.56 9.38 8.20
N ALA A 42 19.58 10.11 7.78
CA ALA A 42 19.48 11.17 6.79
C ALA A 42 20.36 10.84 5.58
N VAL A 43 20.04 11.44 4.43
CA VAL A 43 20.78 11.25 3.18
C VAL A 43 21.20 12.61 2.66
N ILE A 44 22.50 12.81 2.43
CA ILE A 44 22.97 13.98 1.69
C ILE A 44 22.89 13.64 0.20
N GLN A 45 22.19 14.47 -0.58
CA GLN A 45 22.20 14.43 -2.04
C GLN A 45 23.08 15.58 -2.53
N GLY A 46 24.17 15.26 -3.19
CA GLY A 46 25.12 16.21 -3.78
C GLY A 46 25.68 15.71 -5.11
N SER A 47 26.92 16.09 -5.41
CA SER A 47 27.67 15.78 -6.64
C SER A 47 28.95 15.00 -6.36
N SER A 48 29.60 14.45 -7.40
CA SER A 48 30.88 13.72 -7.25
C SER A 48 32.00 14.55 -6.65
N GLU A 49 31.91 15.88 -6.75
CA GLU A 49 32.93 16.81 -6.29
C GLU A 49 32.81 17.14 -4.80
N ASP A 50 31.73 16.72 -4.13
CA ASP A 50 31.50 17.04 -2.74
C ASP A 50 32.26 16.10 -1.80
N ALA A 51 32.63 16.63 -0.64
CA ALA A 51 33.38 15.90 0.38
C ALA A 51 32.80 16.17 1.77
N TRP A 52 31.60 15.65 2.02
CA TRP A 52 30.94 15.71 3.32
C TRP A 52 31.58 14.68 4.26
N SER A 53 32.19 15.16 5.35
CA SER A 53 32.94 14.29 6.28
C SER A 53 32.33 14.24 7.67
N THR A 54 31.77 15.34 8.16
CA THR A 54 31.26 15.45 9.53
C THR A 54 29.84 16.00 9.55
N PHE A 55 29.07 15.55 10.55
CA PHE A 55 27.75 16.10 10.85
C PHE A 55 27.62 16.43 12.34
N LYS A 56 26.72 17.36 12.63
CA LYS A 56 26.21 17.65 13.97
C LYS A 56 24.70 17.59 13.95
N VAL A 57 24.10 16.97 14.95
CA VAL A 57 22.67 17.16 15.25
C VAL A 57 22.58 18.24 16.32
N ILE A 58 21.91 19.34 15.99
CA ILE A 58 21.82 20.55 16.81
C ILE A 58 20.42 20.62 17.39
N GLU A 59 20.33 20.75 18.73
CA GLU A 59 19.07 21.00 19.41
C GLU A 59 18.63 22.44 19.17
N LEU A 60 17.40 22.63 18.66
CA LEU A 60 16.91 23.96 18.28
C LEU A 60 16.70 24.89 19.47
N ALA A 61 16.31 24.34 20.63
CA ALA A 61 16.02 25.14 21.81
C ALA A 61 17.28 25.80 22.41
N THR A 62 18.44 25.14 22.30
CA THR A 62 19.68 25.58 22.96
C THR A 62 20.79 25.96 21.98
N GLY A 63 20.68 25.57 20.70
CA GLY A 63 21.73 25.69 19.71
C GLY A 63 22.94 24.77 19.97
N LYS A 64 22.87 23.88 20.96
CA LYS A 64 23.98 22.98 21.31
C LYS A 64 23.96 21.73 20.42
N ALA A 65 25.16 21.22 20.13
CA ALA A 65 25.31 19.93 19.47
C ALA A 65 24.88 18.81 20.44
N ALA A 66 23.80 18.12 20.10
CA ALA A 66 23.30 16.95 20.83
C ALA A 66 24.02 15.66 20.40
N LEU A 67 24.49 15.61 19.16
CA LEU A 67 25.26 14.49 18.61
C LEU A 67 26.23 14.99 17.55
N THR A 68 27.38 14.36 17.42
CA THR A 68 28.33 14.56 16.31
C THR A 68 28.76 13.22 15.75
N GLY A 69 29.03 13.16 14.45
CA GLY A 69 29.54 11.96 13.81
C GLY A 69 30.04 12.21 12.39
N SER A 70 30.22 11.13 11.64
CA SER A 70 30.73 11.20 10.27
C SER A 70 29.65 10.90 9.24
N ALA A 71 29.65 11.65 8.14
CA ALA A 71 28.86 11.32 6.96
C ALA A 71 29.61 10.27 6.12
N VAL A 72 28.93 9.22 5.68
CA VAL A 72 29.54 8.11 4.93
C VAL A 72 29.15 8.21 3.47
N SER A 73 30.13 8.42 2.58
CA SER A 73 29.90 8.40 1.13
C SER A 73 29.46 7.00 0.69
N VAL A 74 28.35 6.93 -0.05
CA VAL A 74 27.85 5.68 -0.63
C VAL A 74 27.92 5.68 -2.16
N GLY A 75 28.20 6.83 -2.78
CA GLY A 75 28.32 6.97 -4.22
C GLY A 75 26.98 7.14 -4.96
N PRO A 76 26.97 6.96 -6.29
CA PRO A 76 25.79 7.18 -7.11
C PRO A 76 24.83 5.99 -7.08
N VAL A 77 23.55 6.26 -7.33
CA VAL A 77 22.55 5.22 -7.59
C VAL A 77 22.43 5.01 -9.10
N ARG A 78 22.55 3.75 -9.55
CA ARG A 78 22.55 3.41 -10.97
C ARG A 78 21.29 3.93 -11.68
N LYS A 79 21.47 4.57 -12.83
CA LYS A 79 20.40 5.16 -13.68
C LYS A 79 19.58 6.27 -13.00
N TRP A 80 20.00 6.76 -11.84
CA TRP A 80 19.53 8.05 -11.35
C TRP A 80 20.33 9.15 -12.05
N LYS A 81 20.03 10.42 -11.76
CA LYS A 81 20.81 11.55 -12.27
C LYS A 81 22.27 11.47 -11.78
N ASP A 82 23.07 12.47 -12.12
CA ASP A 82 24.47 12.65 -11.73
C ASP A 82 24.70 12.91 -10.22
N TRP A 83 23.74 12.50 -9.38
CA TRP A 83 23.80 12.65 -7.94
C TRP A 83 24.75 11.65 -7.29
N HIS A 84 25.47 12.13 -6.28
CA HIS A 84 26.21 11.32 -5.33
C HIS A 84 25.56 11.45 -3.95
N PHE A 85 25.63 10.37 -3.18
CA PHE A 85 24.97 10.29 -1.89
C PHE A 85 25.91 9.99 -0.75
N TRP A 86 25.56 10.54 0.42
CA TRP A 86 26.12 10.17 1.71
C TRP A 86 24.99 9.78 2.65
N THR A 87 25.31 8.91 3.61
CA THR A 87 24.37 8.55 4.69
C THR A 87 24.87 9.07 6.03
N ILE A 88 23.93 9.47 6.86
CA ILE A 88 24.15 9.93 8.23
C ILE A 88 23.30 9.02 9.11
N ASP A 89 23.95 8.27 10.00
CA ASP A 89 23.29 7.51 11.06
C ASP A 89 23.35 8.32 12.36
N PHE A 90 22.18 8.73 12.83
CA PHE A 90 22.02 9.43 14.10
C PHE A 90 21.07 8.67 15.04
N SER A 91 20.96 7.35 14.85
CA SER A 91 20.21 6.45 15.72
C SER A 91 20.54 6.61 17.22
N PRO A 92 21.80 6.88 17.63
CA PRO A 92 22.15 7.11 19.04
C PRO A 92 21.42 8.30 19.71
N LEU A 93 20.87 9.25 18.94
CA LEU A 93 20.03 10.31 19.49
C LEU A 93 18.70 9.72 19.97
N THR A 94 18.52 9.61 21.27
CA THR A 94 17.30 9.06 21.90
C THR A 94 16.50 10.11 22.68
N GLN A 95 17.10 11.26 22.98
CA GLN A 95 16.43 12.34 23.68
C GLN A 95 15.31 12.92 22.81
N GLU A 96 14.11 13.06 23.38
CA GLU A 96 13.02 13.76 22.70
C GLU A 96 13.30 15.26 22.61
N GLY A 97 12.94 15.87 21.48
CA GLY A 97 13.20 17.28 21.21
C GLY A 97 13.06 17.65 19.74
N SER A 98 13.36 18.91 19.43
CA SER A 98 13.40 19.43 18.05
C SER A 98 14.86 19.70 17.65
N TYR A 99 15.23 19.22 16.46
CA TYR A 99 16.60 19.19 16.01
C TYR A 99 16.73 19.62 14.54
N LEU A 100 17.95 19.98 14.13
CA LEU A 100 18.36 19.98 12.73
C LEU A 100 19.71 19.26 12.59
N ILE A 101 20.02 18.78 11.39
CA ILE A 101 21.36 18.25 11.06
C ILE A 101 22.11 19.34 10.31
N GLU A 102 23.36 19.58 10.72
CA GLU A 102 24.33 20.42 10.04
C GLU A 102 25.48 19.55 9.54
N CYS A 103 25.85 19.70 8.27
CA CYS A 103 27.01 19.04 7.67
C CYS A 103 27.97 20.07 7.10
N SER A 104 29.26 19.86 7.34
CA SER A 104 30.31 20.74 6.83
C SER A 104 31.20 19.99 5.83
N SER A 105 31.55 20.68 4.75
CA SER A 105 32.64 20.33 3.83
C SER A 105 33.70 21.44 3.88
N PRO A 106 34.87 21.27 3.24
CA PRO A 106 35.84 22.36 3.11
C PRO A 106 35.30 23.60 2.36
N ARG A 107 34.23 23.45 1.56
CA ARG A 107 33.70 24.52 0.71
C ARG A 107 32.54 25.26 1.36
N GLU A 108 31.69 24.55 2.09
CA GLU A 108 30.46 25.12 2.61
C GLU A 108 29.91 24.31 3.81
N THR A 109 28.85 24.85 4.43
CA THR A 109 28.06 24.16 5.44
C THR A 109 26.59 24.18 5.03
N ILE A 110 25.94 23.02 5.09
CA ILE A 110 24.53 22.84 4.74
C ILE A 110 23.76 22.37 5.96
N ARG A 111 22.46 22.65 5.98
CA ARG A 111 21.55 22.25 7.07
C ARG A 111 20.30 21.56 6.51
N SER A 112 19.77 20.61 7.27
CA SER A 112 18.46 20.03 7.01
C SER A 112 17.35 21.01 7.42
N TYR A 113 16.12 20.71 7.00
CA TYR A 113 14.95 21.25 7.70
C TYR A 113 14.93 20.75 9.16
N PRO A 114 14.26 21.48 10.07
CA PRO A 114 13.91 20.98 11.40
C PRO A 114 13.16 19.65 11.36
N PHE A 115 13.40 18.79 12.34
CA PHE A 115 12.62 17.58 12.61
C PHE A 115 12.46 17.36 14.12
N ILE A 116 11.54 16.46 14.49
CA ILE A 116 11.33 16.08 15.87
C ILE A 116 11.77 14.64 16.15
N VAL A 117 12.31 14.41 17.34
CA VAL A 117 12.44 13.09 17.93
C VAL A 117 11.37 12.98 19.02
N GLN A 118 10.41 12.08 18.84
CA GLN A 118 9.28 11.94 19.76
C GLN A 118 8.70 10.52 19.71
N LYS A 119 8.32 9.97 20.86
CA LYS A 119 7.63 8.68 20.92
C LYS A 119 6.33 8.71 20.11
N ASN A 120 6.14 7.68 19.28
CA ASN A 120 4.98 7.52 18.40
C ASN A 120 4.79 8.67 17.40
N VAL A 121 5.87 9.34 16.98
CA VAL A 121 5.81 10.58 16.17
C VAL A 121 4.89 10.50 14.94
N LEU A 122 4.95 9.41 14.18
CA LEU A 122 4.14 9.26 12.97
C LEU A 122 2.65 9.11 13.31
N GLU A 123 2.33 8.30 14.33
CA GLU A 123 0.95 8.09 14.74
C GLU A 123 0.34 9.38 15.31
N ARG A 124 1.11 10.11 16.12
CA ARG A 124 0.68 11.40 16.70
C ARG A 124 0.47 12.48 15.65
N SER A 125 1.30 12.49 14.62
CA SER A 125 1.27 13.54 13.59
C SER A 125 0.32 13.23 12.42
N ALA A 126 0.09 11.95 12.08
CA ALA A 126 -0.60 11.59 10.85
C ALA A 126 -1.85 10.71 11.01
N LEU A 127 -1.99 9.94 12.10
CA LEU A 127 -3.09 8.96 12.20
C LEU A 127 -4.47 9.64 12.13
N SER A 128 -4.63 10.78 12.79
CA SER A 128 -5.88 11.57 12.73
C SER A 128 -6.22 11.96 11.30
N ASP A 129 -5.25 12.44 10.55
CA ASP A 129 -5.44 12.95 9.19
C ASP A 129 -5.68 11.82 8.20
N ILE A 130 -5.03 10.67 8.40
CA ILE A 130 -5.27 9.45 7.61
C ILE A 130 -6.70 8.96 7.80
N ILE A 131 -7.20 8.90 9.04
CA ILE A 131 -8.59 8.50 9.30
C ILE A 131 -9.55 9.54 8.69
N TYR A 132 -9.22 10.83 8.79
CA TYR A 132 -10.04 11.90 8.21
C TYR A 132 -10.05 11.86 6.68
N TYR A 133 -8.92 11.51 6.06
CA TYR A 133 -8.80 11.31 4.62
C TYR A 133 -9.80 10.26 4.14
N PHE A 134 -9.85 9.08 4.76
CA PHE A 134 -10.83 8.05 4.39
C PHE A 134 -12.27 8.56 4.57
N LYS A 135 -12.57 9.24 5.68
CA LYS A 135 -13.89 9.83 5.89
C LYS A 135 -14.26 10.85 4.80
N GLY A 136 -13.30 11.64 4.33
CA GLY A 136 -13.44 12.58 3.23
C GLY A 136 -13.56 11.95 1.84
N GLN A 137 -13.10 10.70 1.67
CA GLN A 137 -13.22 9.94 0.43
C GLN A 137 -14.45 9.03 0.38
N ARG A 138 -15.32 9.06 1.39
CA ARG A 138 -16.57 8.28 1.37
C ARG A 138 -17.41 8.63 0.14
N SER A 139 -17.96 7.59 -0.50
CA SER A 139 -19.04 7.73 -1.48
C SER A 139 -20.15 8.59 -0.86
N SER A 140 -20.53 9.66 -1.57
CA SER A 140 -21.46 10.66 -1.04
C SER A 140 -22.22 11.40 -2.14
N GLY A 141 -23.21 12.21 -1.74
CA GLY A 141 -23.92 13.10 -2.65
C GLY A 141 -24.68 12.36 -3.76
N ALA A 142 -24.60 12.88 -4.97
CA ALA A 142 -25.33 12.33 -6.13
C ALA A 142 -24.81 10.95 -6.56
N LEU A 143 -23.51 10.68 -6.40
CA LEU A 143 -22.92 9.39 -6.74
C LEU A 143 -23.42 8.28 -5.80
N ASP A 144 -23.43 8.53 -4.48
CA ASP A 144 -23.95 7.55 -3.51
C ASP A 144 -25.46 7.31 -3.68
N LYS A 145 -26.22 8.33 -4.06
CA LYS A 145 -27.64 8.18 -4.40
C LYS A 145 -27.84 7.27 -5.61
N ALA A 146 -27.02 7.43 -6.66
CA ALA A 146 -27.07 6.54 -7.81
C ALA A 146 -26.70 5.09 -7.43
N ASP A 147 -25.76 4.93 -6.49
CA ASP A 147 -25.30 3.62 -6.03
C ASP A 147 -26.37 2.78 -5.30
N ARG A 148 -27.54 3.36 -4.97
CA ARG A 148 -28.67 2.65 -4.34
C ARG A 148 -29.51 1.84 -5.31
N THR A 149 -29.38 2.09 -6.62
CA THR A 149 -30.15 1.40 -7.67
C THR A 149 -29.26 1.05 -8.85
N MET A 150 -28.13 0.40 -8.58
CA MET A 150 -27.10 0.12 -9.56
C MET A 150 -27.47 -0.96 -10.55
N LYS A 151 -27.29 -0.65 -11.84
CA LYS A 151 -27.46 -1.58 -12.95
C LYS A 151 -26.16 -2.31 -13.26
N PHE A 152 -26.30 -3.50 -13.82
CA PHE A 152 -25.19 -4.25 -14.39
C PHE A 152 -24.99 -3.89 -15.86
N GLU A 153 -23.75 -3.70 -16.26
CA GLU A 153 -23.42 -3.53 -17.67
C GLU A 153 -23.89 -4.73 -18.49
N GLY A 154 -24.62 -4.49 -19.58
CA GLY A 154 -25.09 -5.54 -20.48
C GLY A 154 -26.18 -6.46 -19.90
N LYS A 155 -26.78 -6.14 -18.75
CA LYS A 155 -27.96 -6.86 -18.21
C LYS A 155 -29.12 -5.90 -17.99
N GLU A 156 -30.32 -6.32 -18.36
CA GLU A 156 -31.55 -5.55 -18.16
C GLU A 156 -32.29 -6.00 -16.90
N GLY A 157 -33.08 -5.09 -16.31
CA GLY A 157 -34.05 -5.38 -15.24
C GLY A 157 -33.49 -5.68 -13.85
N VAL A 158 -32.18 -5.93 -13.70
CA VAL A 158 -31.56 -6.21 -12.39
C VAL A 158 -30.90 -4.95 -11.84
N THR A 159 -31.36 -4.51 -10.67
CA THR A 159 -30.70 -3.46 -9.88
C THR A 159 -30.38 -3.95 -8.47
N ILE A 160 -29.30 -3.41 -7.90
CA ILE A 160 -28.89 -3.68 -6.52
C ILE A 160 -28.52 -2.39 -5.80
N ASP A 161 -28.66 -2.38 -4.47
CA ASP A 161 -28.14 -1.30 -3.64
C ASP A 161 -26.71 -1.64 -3.20
N VAL A 162 -25.75 -0.83 -3.64
CA VAL A 162 -24.33 -0.91 -3.29
C VAL A 162 -23.78 0.43 -2.81
N HIS A 163 -24.61 1.25 -2.16
CA HIS A 163 -24.17 2.53 -1.60
C HIS A 163 -23.13 2.37 -0.47
N GLY A 164 -22.42 3.44 -0.17
CA GLY A 164 -21.29 3.43 0.76
C GLY A 164 -19.95 3.10 0.09
N GLY A 165 -18.94 2.77 0.90
CA GLY A 165 -17.57 2.58 0.44
C GLY A 165 -16.86 3.90 0.15
N TRP A 166 -15.66 3.82 -0.44
CA TRP A 166 -14.81 4.97 -0.75
C TRP A 166 -14.56 5.09 -2.25
N TYR A 167 -14.37 6.32 -2.73
CA TYR A 167 -13.83 6.55 -4.06
C TYR A 167 -12.38 6.07 -4.12
N ASP A 168 -12.01 5.46 -5.25
CA ASP A 168 -10.74 4.74 -5.39
C ASP A 168 -9.52 5.67 -5.52
N ALA A 169 -9.69 6.81 -6.20
CA ALA A 169 -8.62 7.76 -6.43
C ALA A 169 -9.13 9.19 -6.56
N THR A 170 -8.22 10.16 -6.43
CA THR A 170 -8.53 11.59 -6.59
C THR A 170 -9.10 11.95 -7.96
N GLY A 171 -8.86 11.11 -8.99
CA GLY A 171 -9.43 11.23 -10.33
C GLY A 171 -10.32 10.05 -10.77
N ASP A 172 -10.58 9.09 -9.87
CA ASP A 172 -11.47 7.96 -10.14
C ASP A 172 -12.48 7.76 -9.01
N TYR A 173 -13.73 8.10 -9.29
CA TYR A 173 -14.85 7.94 -8.36
C TYR A 173 -15.49 6.55 -8.45
N GLY A 174 -14.82 5.58 -9.10
CA GLY A 174 -15.15 4.17 -8.99
C GLY A 174 -14.93 3.60 -7.59
N LYS A 175 -15.48 2.42 -7.34
CA LYS A 175 -15.36 1.67 -6.08
C LYS A 175 -15.00 0.23 -6.41
N HIS A 176 -13.86 -0.25 -5.92
CA HIS A 176 -13.29 -1.50 -6.40
C HIS A 176 -12.92 -2.45 -5.25
N PHE A 177 -13.16 -3.74 -5.46
CA PHE A 177 -12.57 -4.81 -4.64
C PHE A 177 -11.13 -5.10 -5.10
N SER A 178 -10.94 -5.15 -6.42
CA SER A 178 -9.67 -5.28 -7.14
C SER A 178 -9.89 -4.83 -8.59
N HIS A 179 -8.80 -4.64 -9.33
CA HIS A 179 -8.77 -4.60 -10.79
C HIS A 179 -7.55 -5.37 -11.32
N LEU A 180 -7.22 -5.22 -12.60
CA LEU A 180 -6.10 -5.91 -13.29
C LEU A 180 -6.16 -7.44 -13.29
N SER A 181 -7.35 -8.05 -13.11
CA SER A 181 -7.52 -9.50 -13.11
C SER A 181 -6.97 -10.19 -14.37
N TYR A 182 -7.02 -9.52 -15.53
CA TYR A 182 -6.44 -10.05 -16.78
C TYR A 182 -4.92 -10.26 -16.73
N ALA A 183 -4.21 -9.60 -15.81
CA ALA A 183 -2.76 -9.67 -15.67
C ALA A 183 -2.30 -10.79 -14.74
N THR A 184 -3.24 -11.57 -14.17
CA THR A 184 -3.05 -12.73 -13.28
C THR A 184 -2.41 -12.42 -11.91
N TYR A 185 -1.27 -11.72 -11.88
CA TYR A 185 -0.38 -11.62 -10.72
C TYR A 185 -0.35 -10.23 -10.06
N PHE A 186 -1.21 -9.31 -10.53
CA PHE A 186 -1.18 -7.90 -10.13
C PHE A 186 -2.54 -7.41 -9.66
N ASN A 187 -3.34 -8.26 -9.04
CA ASN A 187 -4.61 -7.88 -8.42
C ASN A 187 -4.34 -7.11 -7.12
N PRO A 188 -4.48 -5.77 -7.05
CA PRO A 188 -4.37 -5.06 -5.78
C PRO A 188 -5.61 -5.29 -4.94
N GLN A 189 -5.43 -5.46 -3.64
CA GLN A 189 -6.54 -5.51 -2.70
C GLN A 189 -6.95 -4.06 -2.36
N GLN A 190 -8.17 -3.65 -2.75
CA GLN A 190 -8.61 -2.24 -2.67
C GLN A 190 -9.52 -1.99 -1.44
N ILE A 191 -10.81 -1.70 -1.62
CA ILE A 191 -11.73 -1.40 -0.50
C ILE A 191 -11.71 -2.49 0.61
N PRO A 192 -11.67 -3.80 0.27
CA PRO A 192 -11.54 -4.84 1.28
C PRO A 192 -10.28 -4.73 2.15
N LEU A 193 -9.13 -4.35 1.57
CA LEU A 193 -7.89 -4.12 2.31
C LEU A 193 -8.03 -2.90 3.23
N THR A 194 -8.65 -1.83 2.76
CA THR A 194 -8.91 -0.62 3.57
C THR A 194 -9.77 -0.96 4.78
N ALA A 195 -10.90 -1.65 4.58
CA ALA A 195 -11.79 -2.05 5.67
C ALA A 195 -11.06 -2.96 6.67
N TRP A 196 -10.37 -3.99 6.18
CA TRP A 196 -9.60 -4.89 7.04
C TRP A 196 -8.50 -4.14 7.82
N SER A 197 -7.74 -3.26 7.17
CA SER A 197 -6.65 -2.51 7.78
C SER A 197 -7.13 -1.57 8.88
N LEU A 198 -8.23 -0.84 8.66
CA LEU A 198 -8.83 0.02 9.69
C LEU A 198 -9.27 -0.78 10.92
N LEU A 199 -9.90 -1.93 10.71
CA LEU A 199 -10.36 -2.82 11.79
C LEU A 199 -9.19 -3.50 12.52
N VAL A 200 -8.13 -3.89 11.80
CA VAL A 200 -6.90 -4.42 12.42
C VAL A 200 -6.17 -3.33 13.19
N SER A 201 -6.05 -2.11 12.67
CA SER A 201 -5.49 -0.97 13.41
C SER A 201 -6.28 -0.71 14.70
N HIS A 202 -7.62 -0.77 14.65
CA HIS A 202 -8.45 -0.70 15.85
C HIS A 202 -8.10 -1.82 16.85
N ARG A 203 -8.00 -3.08 16.39
CA ARG A 203 -7.64 -4.23 17.24
C ARG A 203 -6.27 -4.06 17.88
N GLU A 204 -5.24 -3.71 17.10
CA GLU A 204 -3.87 -3.60 17.61
C GLU A 204 -3.68 -2.40 18.54
N LEU A 205 -4.31 -1.25 18.25
CA LEU A 205 -4.28 -0.11 19.16
C LEU A 205 -5.05 -0.38 20.46
N THR A 206 -6.17 -1.12 20.39
CA THR A 206 -6.89 -1.57 21.58
C THR A 206 -6.01 -2.49 22.42
N ARG A 207 -5.32 -3.45 21.79
CA ARG A 207 -4.39 -4.37 22.46
C ARG A 207 -3.20 -3.65 23.11
N ARG A 208 -2.71 -2.58 22.47
CA ARG A 208 -1.63 -1.74 23.02
C ARG A 208 -2.06 -1.00 24.30
N GLY A 209 -3.35 -0.67 24.43
CA GLY A 209 -3.89 -0.05 25.64
C GLY A 209 -3.36 1.35 25.92
N ASP A 210 -2.86 2.05 24.89
CA ASP A 210 -2.29 3.40 25.05
C ASP A 210 -3.39 4.46 25.21
N PRO A 211 -3.49 5.17 26.35
CA PRO A 211 -4.57 6.12 26.62
C PRO A 211 -4.62 7.29 25.63
N TYR A 212 -3.51 7.63 24.97
CA TYR A 212 -3.46 8.72 24.00
C TYR A 212 -4.23 8.42 22.70
N PHE A 213 -4.64 7.16 22.47
CA PHE A 213 -5.30 6.72 21.24
C PHE A 213 -6.81 6.49 21.40
N LYS A 214 -7.38 6.76 22.59
CA LYS A 214 -8.78 6.42 22.91
C LYS A 214 -9.80 7.01 21.93
N GLN A 215 -9.60 8.25 21.48
CA GLN A 215 -10.48 8.88 20.49
C GLN A 215 -10.28 8.32 19.08
N TYR A 216 -9.05 7.93 18.73
CA TYR A 216 -8.76 7.31 17.44
C TYR A 216 -9.38 5.93 17.31
N LEU A 217 -9.48 5.15 18.40
CA LEU A 217 -10.20 3.87 18.41
C LEU A 217 -11.64 4.03 17.92
N ARG A 218 -12.38 5.02 18.45
CA ARG A 218 -13.77 5.25 18.01
C ARG A 218 -13.86 5.61 16.53
N ARG A 219 -12.92 6.41 16.02
CA ARG A 219 -12.90 6.83 14.61
C ARG A 219 -12.47 5.71 13.67
N LEU A 220 -11.49 4.89 14.05
CA LEU A 220 -11.09 3.69 13.30
C LEU A 220 -12.22 2.68 13.23
N LEU A 221 -12.94 2.48 14.34
CA LEU A 221 -14.09 1.58 14.37
C LEU A 221 -15.23 2.08 13.48
N ASP A 222 -15.59 3.36 13.57
CA ASP A 222 -16.59 3.99 12.67
C ASP A 222 -16.21 3.80 11.20
N GLU A 223 -14.98 4.16 10.82
CA GLU A 223 -14.54 4.06 9.42
C GLU A 223 -14.41 2.60 8.94
N GLY A 224 -13.94 1.69 9.79
CA GLY A 224 -13.84 0.27 9.49
C GLY A 224 -15.21 -0.39 9.30
N LEU A 225 -16.18 -0.06 10.16
CA LEU A 225 -17.57 -0.57 10.04
C LEU A 225 -18.30 0.00 8.83
N TYR A 226 -18.08 1.28 8.50
CA TYR A 226 -18.59 1.86 7.24
C TYR A 226 -18.09 1.07 6.01
N GLY A 227 -16.83 0.63 6.04
CA GLY A 227 -16.30 -0.29 5.04
C GLY A 227 -17.00 -1.66 5.05
N ALA A 228 -17.15 -2.26 6.24
CA ALA A 228 -17.81 -3.56 6.40
C ALA A 228 -19.26 -3.54 5.86
N ASP A 229 -20.01 -2.46 6.11
CA ASP A 229 -21.37 -2.30 5.58
C ASP A 229 -21.41 -2.30 4.05
N PHE A 230 -20.46 -1.63 3.41
CA PHE A 230 -20.31 -1.68 1.96
C PHE A 230 -19.97 -3.09 1.47
N LEU A 231 -19.10 -3.83 2.17
CA LEU A 231 -18.77 -5.21 1.81
C LEU A 231 -20.00 -6.14 1.87
N VAL A 232 -20.90 -5.95 2.85
CA VAL A 232 -22.19 -6.69 2.90
C VAL A 232 -23.04 -6.36 1.68
N ARG A 233 -23.19 -5.08 1.30
CA ARG A 233 -23.98 -4.69 0.13
C ARG A 233 -23.40 -5.23 -1.18
N MET A 234 -22.09 -5.38 -1.25
CA MET A 234 -21.40 -5.92 -2.43
C MET A 234 -21.46 -7.45 -2.51
N LYS A 235 -21.95 -8.16 -1.48
CA LYS A 235 -22.13 -9.61 -1.50
C LYS A 235 -23.23 -9.98 -2.50
N ASN A 236 -22.91 -10.84 -3.47
CA ASN A 236 -23.95 -11.51 -4.24
C ASN A 236 -24.59 -12.60 -3.34
N PRO A 237 -25.91 -12.60 -3.09
CA PRO A 237 -26.56 -13.60 -2.25
C PRO A 237 -26.28 -15.05 -2.65
N ALA A 238 -26.08 -15.32 -3.95
CA ALA A 238 -25.81 -16.66 -4.49
C ALA A 238 -24.35 -16.88 -4.91
N GLY A 239 -23.47 -15.89 -4.70
CA GLY A 239 -22.10 -15.89 -5.25
C GLY A 239 -21.04 -15.41 -4.27
N SER A 240 -19.98 -14.82 -4.81
CA SER A 240 -18.96 -14.12 -4.03
C SER A 240 -19.37 -12.66 -3.80
N PHE A 241 -18.54 -11.69 -4.19
CA PHE A 241 -18.80 -10.26 -4.12
C PHE A 241 -18.67 -9.64 -5.49
N TYR A 242 -19.46 -8.62 -5.80
CA TYR A 242 -19.27 -7.83 -7.01
C TYR A 242 -17.91 -7.13 -6.99
N ILE A 243 -17.22 -7.08 -8.14
CA ILE A 243 -15.81 -6.64 -8.17
C ILE A 243 -15.66 -5.12 -8.27
N THR A 244 -16.60 -4.43 -8.93
CA THR A 244 -16.44 -3.01 -9.29
C THR A 244 -17.77 -2.29 -9.49
N VAL A 245 -17.87 -1.09 -8.91
CA VAL A 245 -18.75 0.00 -9.35
C VAL A 245 -17.91 0.99 -10.14
N SER A 246 -18.23 1.23 -11.40
CA SER A 246 -17.40 2.05 -12.28
C SER A 246 -17.69 3.55 -12.16
N GLY A 247 -16.63 4.38 -12.18
CA GLY A 247 -16.70 5.83 -12.36
C GLY A 247 -16.49 6.22 -13.82
N ARG A 248 -17.38 5.80 -14.73
CA ARG A 248 -17.22 6.02 -16.18
C ARG A 248 -17.40 7.49 -16.58
N GLY A 249 -16.92 7.79 -17.79
CA GLY A 249 -17.06 9.10 -18.42
C GLY A 249 -15.99 10.12 -17.97
N PRO A 250 -15.80 11.19 -18.76
CA PRO A 250 -14.90 12.29 -18.42
C PRO A 250 -15.42 13.11 -17.23
N GLU A 251 -16.74 13.30 -17.15
CA GLU A 251 -17.41 14.11 -16.12
C GLU A 251 -17.75 13.31 -14.85
N LYS A 252 -17.54 11.99 -14.85
CA LYS A 252 -17.83 11.10 -13.71
C LYS A 252 -19.27 11.23 -13.20
N LYS A 253 -20.24 11.25 -14.13
CA LYS A 253 -21.64 11.52 -13.79
C LYS A 253 -22.27 10.35 -13.02
N PRO A 254 -23.22 10.61 -12.10
CA PRO A 254 -23.96 9.55 -11.41
C PRO A 254 -24.65 8.55 -12.34
N GLU A 255 -25.23 9.02 -13.45
CA GLU A 255 -25.94 8.19 -14.43
C GLU A 255 -25.05 7.26 -15.25
N ASP A 256 -23.74 7.52 -15.33
CA ASP A 256 -22.77 6.70 -16.07
C ASP A 256 -22.29 5.49 -15.26
N ARG A 257 -22.64 5.41 -13.97
CA ARG A 257 -22.16 4.38 -13.06
C ARG A 257 -22.85 3.05 -13.35
N LEU A 258 -22.05 1.98 -13.41
CA LEU A 258 -22.52 0.61 -13.58
C LEU A 258 -21.72 -0.34 -12.68
N ILE A 259 -22.34 -1.46 -12.28
CA ILE A 259 -21.57 -2.67 -11.93
C ILE A 259 -20.99 -3.21 -13.23
N THR A 260 -19.67 -3.27 -13.32
CA THR A 260 -18.98 -3.63 -14.56
C THR A 260 -18.22 -4.93 -14.40
N PRO A 261 -18.08 -5.72 -15.48
CA PRO A 261 -17.26 -6.91 -15.45
C PRO A 261 -15.78 -6.55 -15.31
N LYS A 262 -14.96 -7.55 -15.00
CA LYS A 262 -13.51 -7.50 -15.05
C LYS A 262 -13.05 -7.00 -16.40
N ALA A 263 -12.07 -6.09 -16.39
CA ALA A 263 -11.36 -5.74 -17.61
C ALA A 263 -10.64 -6.97 -18.17
N THR A 264 -10.70 -7.17 -19.49
CA THR A 264 -10.00 -8.27 -20.19
C THR A 264 -8.63 -7.86 -20.71
N ARG A 265 -8.30 -6.56 -20.66
CA ARG A 265 -7.02 -6.00 -21.13
C ARG A 265 -6.73 -4.65 -20.47
N HIS A 266 -5.48 -4.21 -20.58
CA HIS A 266 -5.09 -2.85 -20.27
C HIS A 266 -5.60 -1.87 -21.34
N ILE A 267 -5.95 -0.64 -20.92
CA ILE A 267 -6.33 0.44 -21.85
C ILE A 267 -5.45 1.64 -21.57
N ILE A 268 -4.66 2.01 -22.57
CA ILE A 268 -3.83 3.22 -22.54
C ILE A 268 -4.73 4.39 -22.93
N LEU A 269 -4.81 5.38 -22.05
CA LEU A 269 -5.48 6.65 -22.38
C LEU A 269 -4.57 7.47 -23.28
N THR A 270 -5.06 7.78 -24.47
CA THR A 270 -4.43 8.70 -25.41
C THR A 270 -5.16 10.05 -25.38
N PRO A 271 -4.56 11.15 -25.87
CA PRO A 271 -5.25 12.44 -25.98
C PRO A 271 -6.62 12.34 -26.68
N GLU A 272 -6.79 11.39 -27.60
CA GLU A 272 -8.02 11.16 -28.38
C GLU A 272 -9.07 10.31 -27.66
N THR A 273 -8.68 9.59 -26.60
CA THR A 273 -9.54 8.63 -25.88
C THR A 273 -9.78 9.00 -24.42
N LYS A 274 -8.96 9.88 -23.83
CA LYS A 274 -9.05 10.30 -22.42
C LYS A 274 -10.39 10.92 -22.03
N ASP A 275 -11.04 11.62 -22.97
CA ASP A 275 -12.30 12.36 -22.73
C ASP A 275 -13.54 11.59 -23.22
N LYS A 276 -13.38 10.31 -23.60
CA LYS A 276 -14.50 9.47 -24.07
C LYS A 276 -14.99 8.56 -22.96
N LEU A 277 -16.25 8.12 -23.07
CA LEU A 277 -16.73 6.98 -22.31
C LEU A 277 -15.82 5.78 -22.62
N ARG A 278 -15.25 5.21 -21.56
CA ARG A 278 -14.30 4.10 -21.68
C ARG A 278 -15.05 2.87 -22.21
N ASP A 279 -14.77 2.48 -23.45
CA ASP A 279 -15.18 1.19 -24.01
C ASP A 279 -14.09 0.16 -23.69
N TYR A 280 -14.37 -0.72 -22.73
CA TYR A 280 -13.43 -1.76 -22.31
C TYR A 280 -13.33 -2.93 -23.31
N GLY A 281 -14.01 -2.84 -24.45
CA GLY A 281 -14.10 -3.86 -25.47
C GLY A 281 -15.29 -4.77 -25.23
N LYS A 282 -16.02 -5.07 -26.31
CA LYS A 282 -17.17 -5.98 -26.32
C LYS A 282 -16.73 -7.44 -26.42
N THR A 283 -15.89 -7.93 -25.52
CA THR A 283 -15.84 -9.39 -25.33
C THR A 283 -17.15 -9.78 -24.65
N PRO A 284 -17.94 -10.73 -25.19
CA PRO A 284 -19.23 -11.07 -24.59
C PRO A 284 -19.02 -11.43 -23.12
N VAL A 285 -19.71 -10.73 -22.24
CA VAL A 285 -19.73 -11.04 -20.81
C VAL A 285 -20.66 -12.23 -20.65
N THR A 286 -20.11 -13.44 -20.74
CA THR A 286 -20.91 -14.66 -20.89
C THR A 286 -21.30 -15.30 -19.56
N ASP A 287 -20.69 -14.90 -18.44
CA ASP A 287 -20.90 -15.57 -17.15
C ASP A 287 -20.90 -14.62 -15.93
N GLN A 288 -21.42 -15.15 -14.82
CA GLN A 288 -21.50 -14.46 -13.53
C GLN A 288 -20.12 -14.16 -12.93
N ALA A 289 -19.12 -15.01 -13.21
CA ALA A 289 -17.75 -14.86 -12.71
C ALA A 289 -17.05 -13.59 -13.21
N SER A 290 -17.51 -13.07 -14.35
CA SER A 290 -17.02 -11.80 -14.92
C SER A 290 -17.31 -10.58 -14.05
N PHE A 291 -18.37 -10.57 -13.24
CA PHE A 291 -18.75 -9.42 -12.39
C PHE A 291 -18.29 -9.53 -10.95
N GLU A 292 -17.71 -10.65 -10.57
CA GLU A 292 -17.52 -11.04 -9.18
C GLU A 292 -16.06 -11.36 -8.87
N ALA A 293 -15.68 -11.21 -7.62
CA ALA A 293 -14.31 -11.36 -7.14
C ALA A 293 -14.03 -12.77 -6.60
N GLY A 294 -12.95 -13.39 -7.08
CA GLY A 294 -12.29 -14.53 -6.44
C GLY A 294 -11.45 -14.14 -5.21
N TYR A 295 -10.70 -15.09 -4.65
CA TYR A 295 -9.85 -14.86 -3.48
C TYR A 295 -8.83 -13.74 -3.71
N ARG A 296 -8.05 -13.80 -4.81
CA ARG A 296 -7.06 -12.76 -5.15
C ARG A 296 -7.65 -11.45 -5.63
N GLU A 297 -8.95 -11.39 -5.91
CA GLU A 297 -9.60 -10.22 -6.51
C GLU A 297 -10.34 -9.38 -5.45
N GLY A 298 -9.86 -9.39 -4.20
CA GLY A 298 -10.47 -8.70 -3.06
C GLY A 298 -11.45 -9.56 -2.25
N GLY A 299 -11.90 -10.70 -2.77
CA GLY A 299 -12.88 -11.56 -2.09
C GLY A 299 -12.36 -12.16 -0.79
N GLY A 300 -11.08 -12.57 -0.74
CA GLY A 300 -10.48 -13.11 0.48
C GLY A 300 -10.33 -12.05 1.59
N LEU A 301 -9.88 -10.85 1.24
CA LEU A 301 -9.80 -9.73 2.21
C LEU A 301 -11.17 -9.26 2.65
N ALA A 302 -12.19 -9.34 1.80
CA ALA A 302 -13.55 -8.97 2.17
C ALA A 302 -14.10 -9.93 3.24
N ILE A 303 -13.90 -11.23 3.05
CA ILE A 303 -14.22 -12.25 4.06
C ILE A 303 -13.47 -11.97 5.36
N ALA A 304 -12.16 -11.70 5.28
CA ALA A 304 -11.35 -11.41 6.46
C ALA A 304 -11.84 -10.16 7.22
N ALA A 305 -12.20 -9.09 6.50
CA ALA A 305 -12.72 -7.85 7.08
C ALA A 305 -14.07 -8.08 7.77
N LEU A 306 -15.01 -8.77 7.10
CA LEU A 306 -16.33 -9.08 7.63
C LEU A 306 -16.26 -10.01 8.85
N ALA A 307 -15.42 -11.05 8.79
CA ALA A 307 -15.19 -11.94 9.93
C ALA A 307 -14.62 -11.17 11.13
N LEU A 308 -13.64 -10.29 10.91
CA LEU A 308 -13.10 -9.42 11.97
C LEU A 308 -14.19 -8.49 12.53
N ALA A 309 -14.94 -7.79 11.68
CA ALA A 309 -16.01 -6.87 12.07
C ALA A 309 -17.05 -7.57 12.96
N SER A 310 -17.43 -8.81 12.63
CA SER A 310 -18.39 -9.60 13.42
C SER A 310 -17.97 -9.83 14.87
N SER A 311 -16.66 -9.82 15.15
CA SER A 311 -16.09 -10.09 16.48
C SER A 311 -15.93 -8.85 17.37
N LEU A 312 -16.22 -7.65 16.86
CA LEU A 312 -15.99 -6.38 17.57
C LEU A 312 -17.15 -5.97 18.50
N GLY A 313 -18.26 -6.73 18.50
CA GLY A 313 -19.41 -6.52 19.40
C GLY A 313 -20.29 -5.31 19.07
N VAL A 314 -19.99 -4.57 18.01
CA VAL A 314 -20.76 -3.42 17.53
C VAL A 314 -20.89 -3.51 16.01
N GLY A 315 -22.10 -3.30 15.48
CA GLY A 315 -22.39 -3.20 14.06
C GLY A 315 -22.48 -1.74 13.56
N GLY A 316 -22.40 -1.57 12.25
CA GLY A 316 -22.73 -0.34 11.54
C GLY A 316 -24.20 -0.33 11.12
N ASP A 317 -24.46 -0.18 9.82
CA ASP A 317 -25.80 -0.32 9.23
C ASP A 317 -26.31 -1.77 9.29
N PHE A 318 -25.40 -2.74 9.35
CA PHE A 318 -25.70 -4.16 9.52
C PHE A 318 -25.29 -4.67 10.91
N ALA A 319 -25.96 -5.73 11.38
CA ALA A 319 -25.60 -6.37 12.64
C ALA A 319 -24.34 -7.22 12.49
N THR A 320 -23.66 -7.51 13.61
CA THR A 320 -22.47 -8.37 13.61
C THR A 320 -22.73 -9.76 13.03
N ALA A 321 -23.95 -10.29 13.22
CA ALA A 321 -24.38 -11.56 12.65
C ALA A 321 -24.47 -11.52 11.11
N ASP A 322 -24.84 -10.38 10.52
CA ASP A 322 -24.90 -10.21 9.06
C ASP A 322 -23.49 -10.22 8.47
N TYR A 323 -22.53 -9.57 9.13
CA TYR A 323 -21.12 -9.63 8.73
C TYR A 323 -20.59 -11.05 8.75
N LEU A 324 -20.84 -11.78 9.84
CA LEU A 324 -20.39 -13.17 9.97
C LEU A 324 -21.01 -14.03 8.87
N LYS A 325 -22.33 -13.95 8.69
CA LYS A 325 -23.04 -14.70 7.66
C LYS A 325 -22.49 -14.43 6.26
N ALA A 326 -22.29 -13.16 5.90
CA ALA A 326 -21.73 -12.81 4.60
C ALA A 326 -20.32 -13.38 4.39
N ALA A 327 -19.48 -13.37 5.45
CA ALA A 327 -18.14 -13.95 5.43
C ALA A 327 -18.17 -15.48 5.25
N GLU A 328 -19.00 -16.19 6.03
CA GLU A 328 -19.14 -17.64 5.97
C GLU A 328 -19.70 -18.11 4.62
N ASP A 329 -20.75 -17.46 4.12
CA ASP A 329 -21.38 -17.77 2.84
C ASP A 329 -20.41 -17.56 1.67
N ALA A 330 -19.68 -16.44 1.66
CA ALA A 330 -18.68 -16.16 0.61
C ALA A 330 -17.50 -17.14 0.67
N PHE A 331 -17.02 -17.47 1.87
CA PHE A 331 -15.92 -18.42 2.04
C PHE A 331 -16.30 -19.82 1.57
N ALA A 332 -17.49 -20.31 1.96
CA ALA A 332 -18.01 -21.60 1.52
C ALA A 332 -18.14 -21.64 -0.01
N PHE A 333 -18.64 -20.55 -0.60
CA PHE A 333 -18.77 -20.42 -2.03
C PHE A 333 -17.41 -20.42 -2.76
N LEU A 334 -16.46 -19.57 -2.35
CA LEU A 334 -15.14 -19.48 -3.00
C LEU A 334 -14.31 -20.74 -2.79
N LYS A 335 -14.40 -21.42 -1.63
CA LYS A 335 -13.74 -22.71 -1.40
C LYS A 335 -14.10 -23.75 -2.47
N LYS A 336 -15.32 -23.72 -3.01
CA LYS A 336 -15.77 -24.62 -4.08
C LYS A 336 -15.47 -24.06 -5.48
N ASN A 337 -15.60 -22.76 -5.68
CA ASN A 337 -15.74 -22.17 -7.01
C ASN A 337 -14.58 -21.24 -7.43
N ASN A 338 -13.55 -21.00 -6.60
CA ASN A 338 -12.56 -19.95 -6.85
C ASN A 338 -11.88 -20.03 -8.24
N LEU A 339 -11.59 -21.24 -8.73
CA LEU A 339 -10.96 -21.43 -10.04
C LEU A 339 -11.77 -20.84 -11.21
N LEU A 340 -13.09 -20.74 -11.08
CA LEU A 340 -13.96 -20.09 -12.07
C LEU A 340 -13.72 -18.58 -12.18
N TYR A 341 -13.18 -17.96 -11.12
CA TYR A 341 -12.91 -16.52 -11.05
C TYR A 341 -11.49 -16.17 -11.50
N THR A 342 -10.61 -17.17 -11.59
CA THR A 342 -9.23 -17.00 -12.03
C THR A 342 -9.16 -16.93 -13.55
N ASN A 343 -8.55 -15.87 -14.08
CA ASN A 343 -8.45 -15.63 -15.53
C ASN A 343 -7.64 -16.70 -16.29
N ASP A 344 -6.83 -17.48 -15.58
CA ASP A 344 -5.95 -18.53 -16.10
C ASP A 344 -6.30 -19.94 -15.58
N GLY A 345 -7.42 -20.07 -14.86
CA GLY A 345 -7.86 -21.33 -14.26
C GLY A 345 -6.97 -21.85 -13.13
N LYS A 346 -6.10 -21.00 -12.56
CA LYS A 346 -5.12 -21.39 -11.53
C LYS A 346 -5.09 -20.39 -10.37
N GLU A 347 -4.92 -20.93 -9.16
CA GLU A 347 -4.61 -20.14 -7.97
C GLU A 347 -3.12 -19.78 -7.92
N ASN A 348 -2.83 -18.56 -7.49
CA ASN A 348 -1.46 -18.06 -7.34
C ASN A 348 -1.20 -17.56 -5.91
N ILE A 349 -0.04 -16.95 -5.67
CA ILE A 349 0.34 -16.49 -4.31
C ILE A 349 -0.68 -15.54 -3.68
N LEU A 350 -1.38 -14.72 -4.48
CA LEU A 350 -2.39 -13.80 -3.98
C LEU A 350 -3.62 -14.56 -3.46
N ASP A 351 -4.04 -15.63 -4.14
CA ASP A 351 -5.15 -16.47 -3.68
C ASP A 351 -4.81 -17.12 -2.33
N ASP A 352 -3.62 -17.70 -2.20
CA ASP A 352 -3.19 -18.33 -0.94
C ASP A 352 -3.09 -17.32 0.20
N THR A 353 -2.54 -16.14 -0.09
CA THR A 353 -2.40 -15.05 0.87
C THR A 353 -3.77 -14.55 1.36
N CYS A 354 -4.70 -14.29 0.44
CA CYS A 354 -6.02 -13.74 0.77
C CYS A 354 -6.94 -14.79 1.40
N ALA A 355 -6.90 -16.04 0.94
CA ALA A 355 -7.66 -17.13 1.52
C ALA A 355 -7.16 -17.52 2.93
N LEU A 356 -5.84 -17.40 3.19
CA LEU A 356 -5.28 -17.60 4.53
C LEU A 356 -5.80 -16.54 5.52
N LEU A 357 -5.82 -15.26 5.13
CA LEU A 357 -6.41 -14.20 5.94
C LEU A 357 -7.89 -14.46 6.23
N ALA A 358 -8.66 -14.80 5.18
CA ALA A 358 -10.08 -15.12 5.30
C ALA A 358 -10.34 -16.25 6.30
N ALA A 359 -9.66 -17.39 6.14
CA ALA A 359 -9.81 -18.54 7.02
C ALA A 359 -9.34 -18.24 8.45
N SER A 360 -8.27 -17.45 8.62
CA SER A 360 -7.74 -17.11 9.94
C SER A 360 -8.69 -16.22 10.74
N GLU A 361 -9.24 -15.17 10.12
CA GLU A 361 -10.21 -14.30 10.81
C GLU A 361 -11.55 -15.02 11.04
N LEU A 362 -12.02 -15.88 10.12
CA LEU A 362 -13.19 -16.72 10.35
C LEU A 362 -13.01 -17.69 11.53
N PHE A 363 -11.84 -18.34 11.64
CA PHE A 363 -11.55 -19.17 12.80
C PHE A 363 -11.50 -18.33 14.09
N ARG A 364 -10.94 -17.13 14.06
CA ARG A 364 -10.92 -16.25 15.25
C ARG A 364 -12.33 -15.89 15.70
N ALA A 365 -13.23 -15.57 14.77
CA ALA A 365 -14.61 -15.18 15.05
C ALA A 365 -15.46 -16.36 15.55
N THR A 366 -15.30 -17.55 14.97
CA THR A 366 -16.24 -18.68 15.19
C THR A 366 -15.69 -19.81 16.06
N LYS A 367 -14.36 -19.97 16.12
CA LYS A 367 -13.66 -21.14 16.66
C LYS A 367 -14.00 -22.47 15.97
N THR A 368 -14.64 -22.44 14.80
CA THR A 368 -15.01 -23.66 14.06
C THR A 368 -13.78 -24.34 13.46
N ALA A 369 -13.57 -25.61 13.79
CA ALA A 369 -12.39 -26.39 13.38
C ALA A 369 -12.14 -26.39 11.85
N GLY A 370 -13.21 -26.44 11.04
CA GLY A 370 -13.09 -26.43 9.58
C GLY A 370 -12.42 -25.18 8.99
N TYR A 371 -12.51 -24.02 9.67
CA TYR A 371 -11.78 -22.82 9.26
C TYR A 371 -10.30 -22.88 9.66
N ARG A 372 -9.99 -23.52 10.80
CA ARG A 372 -8.59 -23.78 11.20
C ARG A 372 -7.90 -24.70 10.20
N GLU A 373 -8.55 -25.81 9.81
CA GLU A 373 -8.03 -26.73 8.79
C GLU A 373 -7.79 -26.02 7.45
N ALA A 374 -8.71 -25.15 7.04
CA ALA A 374 -8.55 -24.36 5.82
C ALA A 374 -7.39 -23.38 5.92
N ALA A 375 -7.21 -22.71 7.06
CA ALA A 375 -6.08 -21.83 7.33
C ALA A 375 -4.76 -22.60 7.32
N ASP A 376 -4.68 -23.76 7.99
CA ASP A 376 -3.50 -24.62 8.01
C ASP A 376 -3.09 -25.04 6.60
N LYS A 377 -4.05 -25.41 5.75
CA LYS A 377 -3.81 -25.76 4.34
C LYS A 377 -3.27 -24.57 3.54
N ARG A 378 -3.85 -23.38 3.70
CA ARG A 378 -3.41 -22.17 2.98
C ARG A 378 -2.05 -21.68 3.46
N ALA A 379 -1.75 -21.77 4.76
CA ALA A 379 -0.43 -21.47 5.32
C ALA A 379 0.65 -22.38 4.72
N GLN A 380 0.39 -23.69 4.65
CA GLN A 380 1.32 -24.64 4.04
C GLN A 380 1.57 -24.34 2.56
N SER A 381 0.50 -24.03 1.81
CA SER A 381 0.62 -23.66 0.40
C SER A 381 1.44 -22.38 0.22
N LEU A 382 1.15 -21.33 1.00
CA LEU A 382 1.87 -20.08 0.97
C LEU A 382 3.35 -20.27 1.34
N MET A 383 3.66 -20.97 2.43
CA MET A 383 5.05 -21.25 2.83
C MET A 383 5.83 -22.03 1.75
N ALA A 384 5.16 -22.92 1.00
CA ALA A 384 5.75 -23.66 -0.12
C ALA A 384 6.03 -22.80 -1.38
N ARG A 385 5.66 -21.51 -1.35
CA ARG A 385 6.03 -20.52 -2.36
C ARG A 385 7.33 -19.80 -2.06
N LEU A 386 7.92 -20.01 -0.88
CA LEU A 386 9.28 -19.53 -0.64
C LEU A 386 10.26 -20.48 -1.36
N MET A 387 10.95 -19.97 -2.38
CA MET A 387 11.75 -20.77 -3.30
C MET A 387 13.18 -20.22 -3.43
N THR A 388 14.09 -21.11 -3.83
CA THR A 388 15.41 -20.76 -4.36
C THR A 388 15.50 -21.25 -5.80
N SER A 389 15.87 -20.37 -6.72
CA SER A 389 16.10 -20.67 -8.14
C SER A 389 17.20 -19.76 -8.67
N GLY A 390 18.11 -20.34 -9.46
CA GLY A 390 19.31 -19.64 -9.92
C GLY A 390 20.11 -19.05 -8.75
N ASN A 391 20.41 -17.75 -8.82
CA ASN A 391 21.16 -17.03 -7.79
C ASN A 391 20.28 -16.40 -6.69
N SER A 392 18.96 -16.49 -6.83
CA SER A 392 18.01 -15.88 -5.90
C SER A 392 17.55 -16.91 -4.88
N ARG A 393 17.85 -16.66 -3.61
CA ARG A 393 17.51 -17.53 -2.48
C ARG A 393 16.35 -16.97 -1.68
N ASP A 394 15.42 -17.84 -1.29
CA ASP A 394 14.32 -17.53 -0.38
C ASP A 394 13.42 -16.36 -0.85
N TYR A 395 13.18 -16.26 -2.17
CA TYR A 395 12.23 -15.31 -2.73
C TYR A 395 10.83 -15.94 -2.85
N TRP A 396 9.79 -15.11 -2.85
CA TRP A 396 8.43 -15.58 -3.09
C TRP A 396 8.20 -15.83 -4.59
N ARG A 397 7.76 -17.03 -4.98
CA ARG A 397 7.24 -17.27 -6.34
C ARG A 397 5.75 -16.97 -6.43
N ALA A 398 5.35 -16.33 -7.52
CA ALA A 398 3.97 -15.99 -7.80
C ALA A 398 3.16 -17.21 -8.26
N ASP A 399 3.75 -18.11 -9.04
CA ASP A 399 3.08 -19.22 -9.72
C ASP A 399 3.61 -20.60 -9.28
N ALA A 400 3.34 -21.64 -10.08
CA ALA A 400 3.84 -23.00 -9.85
C ALA A 400 5.27 -23.22 -10.36
N GLY A 401 5.79 -22.30 -11.19
CA GLY A 401 7.15 -22.31 -11.70
C GLY A 401 8.07 -21.54 -10.75
N ASP A 402 8.79 -20.59 -11.30
CA ASP A 402 9.81 -19.78 -10.62
C ASP A 402 9.60 -18.27 -10.79
N ARG A 403 8.46 -17.82 -11.34
CA ARG A 403 8.16 -16.39 -11.54
C ARG A 403 8.21 -15.66 -10.20
N PRO A 404 9.09 -14.67 -10.00
CA PRO A 404 9.10 -13.89 -8.76
C PRO A 404 7.77 -13.20 -8.49
N PHE A 405 7.38 -13.15 -7.23
CA PHE A 405 6.30 -12.31 -6.76
C PHE A 405 6.88 -10.94 -6.40
N PHE A 406 6.42 -9.94 -7.13
CA PHE A 406 6.59 -8.54 -6.82
C PHE A 406 5.24 -7.87 -7.04
N HIS A 407 4.93 -6.88 -6.21
CA HIS A 407 3.64 -6.22 -6.26
C HIS A 407 3.78 -4.74 -5.90
N PRO A 408 3.18 -3.81 -6.67
CA PRO A 408 3.28 -2.38 -6.40
C PRO A 408 2.38 -1.89 -5.25
N ALA A 409 1.65 -2.80 -4.59
CA ALA A 409 0.68 -2.48 -3.55
C ALA A 409 0.84 -3.42 -2.35
N ASP A 410 0.75 -4.72 -2.60
CA ASP A 410 0.56 -5.72 -1.53
C ASP A 410 1.78 -6.64 -1.33
N ALA A 411 3.01 -6.14 -1.60
CA ALA A 411 4.21 -6.97 -1.57
C ALA A 411 4.49 -7.61 -0.20
N GLY A 412 4.12 -6.93 0.90
CA GLY A 412 4.27 -7.45 2.26
C GLY A 412 3.15 -8.39 2.70
N LEU A 413 2.07 -8.52 1.92
CA LEU A 413 0.87 -9.26 2.33
C LEU A 413 1.11 -10.75 2.59
N PRO A 414 1.99 -11.49 1.87
CA PRO A 414 2.35 -12.86 2.23
C PRO A 414 2.84 -13.01 3.68
N VAL A 415 3.74 -12.12 4.12
CA VAL A 415 4.27 -12.11 5.49
C VAL A 415 3.17 -11.72 6.49
N VAL A 416 2.39 -10.68 6.19
CA VAL A 416 1.27 -10.25 7.04
C VAL A 416 0.24 -11.37 7.24
N SER A 417 -0.09 -12.10 6.18
CA SER A 417 -1.03 -13.22 6.20
C SER A 417 -0.52 -14.38 7.06
N LEU A 418 0.75 -14.75 6.90
CA LEU A 418 1.40 -15.76 7.75
C LEU A 418 1.44 -15.34 9.22
N MET A 419 1.75 -14.08 9.53
CA MET A 419 1.78 -13.58 10.91
C MET A 419 0.38 -13.45 11.52
N ASN A 420 -0.66 -13.17 10.72
CA ASN A 420 -2.03 -13.24 11.20
C ASN A 420 -2.42 -14.68 11.56
N TYR A 421 -2.09 -15.64 10.69
CA TYR A 421 -2.29 -17.06 10.96
C TYR A 421 -1.49 -17.56 12.17
N TYR A 422 -0.27 -17.07 12.37
CA TYR A 422 0.61 -17.46 13.48
C TYR A 422 -0.09 -17.42 14.84
N GLU A 423 -0.90 -16.39 15.10
CA GLU A 423 -1.61 -16.21 16.39
C GLU A 423 -2.59 -17.35 16.71
N ILE A 424 -3.15 -18.00 15.69
CA ILE A 424 -4.13 -19.09 15.84
C ILE A 424 -3.53 -20.47 15.63
N ALA A 425 -2.28 -20.57 15.17
CA ALA A 425 -1.61 -21.81 14.81
C ALA A 425 -1.17 -22.62 16.05
N ASP A 426 -0.99 -23.94 15.88
CA ASP A 426 -0.37 -24.80 16.88
C ASP A 426 1.15 -24.57 16.97
N ALA A 427 1.80 -25.16 17.97
CA ALA A 427 3.23 -24.95 18.22
C ALA A 427 4.12 -25.35 17.03
N ALA A 428 3.87 -26.51 16.42
CA ALA A 428 4.67 -27.01 15.31
C ALA A 428 4.55 -26.09 14.09
N MET A 429 3.33 -25.61 13.79
CA MET A 429 3.12 -24.71 12.69
C MET A 429 3.64 -23.29 12.98
N LYS A 430 3.55 -22.81 14.22
CA LYS A 430 4.20 -21.55 14.65
C LYS A 430 5.69 -21.56 14.34
N ASP A 431 6.40 -22.64 14.64
CA ASP A 431 7.83 -22.74 14.35
C ASP A 431 8.13 -22.69 12.85
N ARG A 432 7.33 -23.38 12.03
CA ARG A 432 7.45 -23.35 10.57
C ARG A 432 7.19 -21.96 10.00
N VAL A 433 6.12 -21.30 10.43
CA VAL A 433 5.77 -19.94 10.00
C VAL A 433 6.89 -18.96 10.39
N ARG A 434 7.40 -19.04 11.62
CA ARG A 434 8.50 -18.19 12.07
C ARG A 434 9.75 -18.39 11.22
N ASP A 435 10.12 -19.63 10.89
CA ASP A 435 11.27 -19.89 10.01
C ASP A 435 11.07 -19.32 8.60
N THR A 436 9.90 -19.55 7.99
CA THR A 436 9.58 -19.01 6.66
C THR A 436 9.62 -17.49 6.65
N VAL A 437 8.98 -16.83 7.62
CA VAL A 437 8.99 -15.36 7.72
C VAL A 437 10.40 -14.83 7.93
N ARG A 438 11.20 -15.45 8.80
CA ARG A 438 12.61 -15.07 9.02
C ARG A 438 13.43 -15.16 7.73
N ARG A 439 13.27 -16.23 6.96
CA ARG A 439 13.97 -16.42 5.67
C ARG A 439 13.53 -15.39 4.63
N SER A 440 12.23 -15.16 4.48
CA SER A 440 11.70 -14.12 3.58
C SER A 440 12.19 -12.72 3.95
N MET A 441 12.15 -12.33 5.23
CA MET A 441 12.68 -11.05 5.67
C MET A 441 14.20 -10.95 5.45
N GLY A 442 14.93 -12.07 5.60
CA GLY A 442 16.35 -12.15 5.26
C GLY A 442 16.61 -11.90 3.77
N PHE A 443 15.77 -12.44 2.89
CA PHE A 443 15.80 -12.15 1.45
C PHE A 443 15.55 -10.66 1.18
N GLU A 444 14.49 -10.06 1.73
CA GLU A 444 14.17 -8.63 1.53
C GLU A 444 15.32 -7.71 1.97
N LEU A 445 15.95 -8.00 3.11
CA LEU A 445 17.11 -7.26 3.61
C LEU A 445 18.34 -7.42 2.70
N THR A 446 18.57 -8.63 2.18
CA THR A 446 19.67 -8.91 1.26
C THR A 446 19.46 -8.19 -0.07
N MET A 447 18.27 -8.33 -0.66
CA MET A 447 17.88 -7.69 -1.92
C MET A 447 17.97 -6.16 -1.81
N THR A 448 17.52 -5.58 -0.69
CA THR A 448 17.59 -4.13 -0.45
C THR A 448 19.03 -3.61 -0.37
N ARG A 449 20.00 -4.45 0.01
CA ARG A 449 21.43 -4.10 0.18
C ARG A 449 22.35 -4.55 -0.95
N GLU A 450 21.82 -5.24 -1.95
CA GLU A 450 22.61 -5.80 -3.07
C GLU A 450 23.35 -4.72 -3.87
N VAL A 451 22.78 -3.51 -3.94
CA VAL A 451 23.33 -2.37 -4.67
C VAL A 451 23.35 -1.11 -3.79
N VAL A 452 24.08 -0.08 -4.23
CA VAL A 452 24.07 1.24 -3.59
C VAL A 452 22.63 1.74 -3.42
N ASN A 453 22.20 1.88 -2.17
CA ASN A 453 20.82 2.22 -1.79
C ASN A 453 20.80 3.12 -0.54
N PRO A 454 21.15 4.42 -0.68
CA PRO A 454 21.25 5.35 0.46
C PRO A 454 19.95 5.44 1.27
N PHE A 455 18.82 5.43 0.57
CA PHE A 455 17.48 5.55 1.15
C PHE A 455 16.98 4.26 1.82
N GLY A 456 17.64 3.13 1.59
CA GLY A 456 17.14 1.82 2.04
C GLY A 456 15.78 1.47 1.41
N TYR A 457 15.53 1.94 0.18
CA TYR A 457 14.28 1.66 -0.53
C TYR A 457 14.15 0.15 -0.75
N SER A 458 13.06 -0.45 -0.29
CA SER A 458 12.81 -1.90 -0.41
C SER A 458 12.83 -2.32 -1.88
N ARG A 459 13.81 -3.14 -2.24
CA ARG A 459 13.98 -3.65 -3.62
C ARG A 459 13.22 -4.96 -3.79
N GLN A 460 12.82 -5.23 -5.03
CA GLN A 460 12.13 -6.46 -5.43
C GLN A 460 12.90 -7.16 -6.55
N LEU A 461 12.74 -8.48 -6.66
CA LEU A 461 13.37 -9.33 -7.67
C LEU A 461 12.64 -9.27 -9.02
#